data_AF-A0A6P6TV59-F1
#
_entry.id   AF-A0A6P6TV59-F1
#
_cell.length_a   1.000
_cell.length_b   1.000
_cell.length_c   1.000
_cell.angle_alpha   90.00
_cell.angle_beta   90.00
_cell.angle_gamma   90.00
#
_symmetry.space_group_name_H-M   'P 1'
#
loop_
_entity.id
_entity.type
_entity.pdbx_description
1 polymer ?
#
loop_
_entity_poly.entity_id
_entity_poly.type
_entity_poly.pdbx_seq_one_letter_code
_entity_poly.pdbx_strand_id
1 'polypeptide(L)'
;MDNVKETIARGKKITSFIYNSDKVVNLMKTYTKKRELLRPGITRFATEFISMESLLRHSTELKRMCTSDEWAEFNNTIKRKAEAIKVAELILSEKFWKKVRNVCAIMEPLVKVLKTIDQDNKPTLPIIYEAMDRAKMAIQKSVKSWKTIWEVIDNRWYNQLHRDLHAATYFLNPILQYSGTCEFNLDEVRKGLKNVIAKLEPNLDAQVDSINEIKIFADKKGGFGSAIVAKALPKSLPGFNLIHTYINI
;
A
#
# COMPACT_ATOMS: atom_id res chain seq x y z
N MET A 1 2.57 -17.38 0.19
CA MET A 1 1.44 -16.45 0.49
C MET A 1 0.39 -17.04 1.43
N ASP A 2 0.41 -18.34 1.71
CA ASP A 2 -0.69 -19.01 2.42
C ASP A 2 -0.90 -18.48 3.84
N ASN A 3 0.15 -18.04 4.51
CA ASN A 3 0.05 -17.41 5.83
C ASN A 3 -0.75 -16.09 5.80
N VAL A 4 -0.66 -15.28 4.73
CA VAL A 4 -1.46 -14.05 4.58
C VAL A 4 -2.93 -14.39 4.38
N LYS A 5 -3.22 -15.28 3.42
CA LYS A 5 -4.59 -15.74 3.13
C LYS A 5 -5.25 -16.38 4.36
N GLU A 6 -4.52 -17.25 5.05
CA GLU A 6 -4.97 -17.91 6.27
C GLU A 6 -5.29 -16.88 7.38
N THR A 7 -4.42 -15.89 7.57
CA THR A 7 -4.62 -14.84 8.59
C THR A 7 -5.86 -14.01 8.28
N ILE A 8 -6.08 -13.63 7.01
CA ILE A 8 -7.28 -12.93 6.57
C ILE A 8 -8.53 -13.79 6.80
N ALA A 9 -8.49 -15.08 6.46
CA ALA A 9 -9.61 -16.00 6.68
C ALA A 9 -9.95 -16.16 8.17
N ARG A 10 -8.93 -16.25 9.04
CA ARG A 10 -9.10 -16.28 10.49
C ARG A 10 -9.68 -14.97 11.04
N GLY A 11 -9.24 -13.81 10.53
CA GLY A 11 -9.83 -12.51 10.85
C GLY A 11 -11.30 -12.42 10.44
N LYS A 12 -11.64 -12.89 9.24
CA LYS A 12 -13.03 -12.99 8.77
C LYS A 12 -13.88 -13.89 9.66
N LYS A 13 -13.32 -14.99 10.19
CA LYS A 13 -14.05 -15.85 11.13
C LYS A 13 -14.44 -15.08 12.40
N ILE A 14 -13.58 -14.21 12.92
CA ILE A 14 -13.90 -13.37 14.08
C ILE A 14 -15.03 -12.40 13.74
N THR A 15 -14.92 -11.66 12.63
CA THR A 15 -15.95 -10.67 12.27
C THR A 15 -17.28 -11.35 11.96
N SER A 16 -17.29 -12.44 11.20
CA SER A 16 -18.51 -13.22 10.94
C SER A 16 -19.11 -13.77 12.23
N PHE A 17 -18.31 -14.23 13.19
CA PHE A 17 -18.84 -14.69 14.47
C PHE A 17 -19.62 -13.57 15.19
N ILE A 18 -19.01 -12.39 15.28
CA ILE A 18 -19.56 -11.20 15.95
C ILE A 18 -20.82 -10.73 15.23
N TYR A 19 -20.75 -10.47 13.92
CA TYR A 19 -21.85 -9.87 13.16
C TYR A 19 -23.03 -10.80 12.88
N ASN A 20 -22.87 -12.12 13.06
CA ASN A 20 -23.98 -13.08 12.98
C ASN A 20 -24.82 -13.16 14.27
N SER A 21 -24.63 -12.26 15.24
CA SER A 21 -25.44 -12.22 16.46
C SER A 21 -25.55 -10.80 17.02
N ASP A 22 -26.75 -10.24 17.03
CA ASP A 22 -27.00 -8.90 17.60
C ASP A 22 -26.54 -8.78 19.05
N LYS A 23 -26.67 -9.87 19.83
CA LYS A 23 -26.17 -9.91 21.23
C LYS A 23 -24.65 -9.72 21.28
N VAL A 24 -23.90 -10.43 20.43
CA VAL A 24 -22.44 -10.32 20.38
C VAL A 24 -21.99 -8.99 19.79
N VAL A 25 -22.71 -8.45 18.80
CA VAL A 25 -22.47 -7.09 18.27
C VAL A 25 -22.66 -6.05 19.37
N ASN A 26 -23.75 -6.13 20.13
CA ASN A 26 -24.04 -5.19 21.20
C ASN A 26 -22.99 -5.27 22.30
N LEU A 27 -22.57 -6.48 22.68
CA LEU A 27 -21.46 -6.67 23.61
C LEU A 27 -20.16 -6.07 23.06
N MET A 28 -19.78 -6.36 21.82
CA MET A 28 -18.59 -5.76 21.20
C MET A 28 -18.64 -4.23 21.26
N LYS A 29 -19.80 -3.63 20.99
CA LYS A 29 -20.02 -2.17 21.04
C LYS A 29 -19.85 -1.57 22.43
N THR A 30 -20.06 -2.32 23.52
CA THR A 30 -19.77 -1.79 24.88
C THR A 30 -18.27 -1.62 25.10
N TYR A 31 -17.44 -2.53 24.56
CA TYR A 31 -15.98 -2.45 24.66
C TYR A 31 -15.36 -1.48 23.65
N THR A 32 -15.90 -1.40 22.43
CA THR A 32 -15.33 -0.55 21.36
C THR A 32 -15.85 0.89 21.34
N LYS A 33 -16.59 1.32 22.37
CA LYS A 33 -17.24 2.64 22.44
C LYS A 33 -18.15 2.88 21.23
N LYS A 34 -19.00 1.90 20.93
CA LYS A 34 -19.96 1.87 19.81
C LYS A 34 -19.33 1.88 18.41
N ARG A 35 -18.04 1.56 18.28
CA ARG A 35 -17.35 1.52 16.97
C ARG A 35 -17.59 0.19 16.27
N GLU A 36 -17.75 0.26 14.95
CA GLU A 36 -17.85 -0.91 14.08
C GLU A 36 -16.45 -1.46 13.72
N LEU A 37 -16.35 -2.79 13.67
CA LEU A 37 -15.14 -3.46 13.19
C LEU A 37 -15.10 -3.47 11.65
N LEU A 38 -16.23 -3.72 10.99
CA LEU A 38 -16.30 -3.70 9.54
C LEU A 38 -16.64 -2.30 9.05
N ARG A 39 -15.86 -1.82 8.07
CA ARG A 39 -16.14 -0.58 7.34
C ARG A 39 -16.05 -0.86 5.84
N PRO A 40 -17.07 -0.50 5.05
CA PRO A 40 -17.00 -0.64 3.60
C PRO A 40 -15.81 0.13 3.04
N GLY A 41 -15.01 -0.52 2.20
CA GLY A 41 -14.04 0.12 1.32
C GLY A 41 -14.60 0.25 -0.09
N ILE A 42 -14.03 1.18 -0.88
CA ILE A 42 -14.45 1.42 -2.27
C ILE A 42 -14.25 0.16 -3.12
N THR A 43 -13.17 -0.59 -2.87
CA THR A 43 -12.87 -1.85 -3.56
C THR A 43 -12.87 -3.03 -2.57
N ARG A 44 -13.06 -4.25 -3.09
CA ARG A 44 -12.97 -5.48 -2.30
C ARG A 44 -11.62 -5.62 -1.59
N PHE A 45 -10.52 -5.22 -2.24
CA PHE A 45 -9.18 -5.23 -1.64
C PHE A 45 -9.06 -4.24 -0.48
N ALA A 46 -9.56 -3.01 -0.66
CA ALA A 46 -9.59 -2.03 0.42
C ALA A 46 -10.44 -2.52 1.60
N THR A 47 -11.58 -3.16 1.34
CA THR A 47 -12.46 -3.72 2.37
C THR A 47 -11.74 -4.80 3.20
N GLU A 48 -10.97 -5.70 2.58
CA GLU A 48 -10.20 -6.72 3.31
C GLU A 48 -9.11 -6.09 4.20
N PHE A 49 -8.37 -5.10 3.68
CA PHE A 49 -7.38 -4.37 4.48
C PHE A 49 -8.02 -3.61 5.64
N ILE A 50 -9.06 -2.81 5.37
CA ILE A 50 -9.77 -2.00 6.37
C ILE A 50 -10.31 -2.90 7.50
N SER A 51 -10.84 -4.08 7.16
CA SER A 51 -11.32 -5.04 8.15
C SER A 51 -10.19 -5.56 9.05
N MET A 52 -9.05 -5.92 8.48
CA MET A 52 -7.89 -6.40 9.26
C MET A 52 -7.27 -5.28 10.13
N GLU A 53 -7.16 -4.07 9.59
CA GLU A 53 -6.67 -2.90 10.31
C GLU A 53 -7.59 -2.55 11.50
N SER A 54 -8.90 -2.59 11.28
CA SER A 54 -9.91 -2.33 12.32
C SER A 54 -9.90 -3.40 13.42
N LEU A 55 -9.78 -4.67 13.05
CA LEU A 55 -9.58 -5.76 14.02
C LEU A 55 -8.33 -5.54 14.87
N LEU A 56 -7.22 -5.16 14.26
CA LEU A 56 -5.98 -4.87 14.99
C LEU A 56 -6.13 -3.69 15.95
N ARG A 57 -6.75 -2.61 15.47
CA ARG A 57 -7.01 -1.38 16.23
C ARG A 57 -7.84 -1.64 17.49
N HIS A 58 -8.76 -2.61 17.43
CA HIS A 58 -9.65 -2.98 18.54
C HIS A 58 -9.24 -4.27 19.24
N SER A 59 -8.01 -4.75 19.02
CA SER A 59 -7.56 -6.04 19.56
C SER A 59 -7.57 -6.09 21.09
N THR A 60 -7.20 -5.00 21.78
CA THR A 60 -7.22 -4.91 23.24
C THR A 60 -8.66 -4.98 23.78
N GLU A 61 -9.58 -4.24 23.18
CA GLU A 61 -11.00 -4.24 23.53
C GLU A 61 -11.63 -5.62 23.30
N LEU A 62 -11.30 -6.28 22.19
CA LEU A 62 -11.78 -7.63 21.89
C LEU A 62 -11.24 -8.67 22.87
N LYS A 63 -9.97 -8.56 23.29
CA LYS A 63 -9.41 -9.43 24.34
C LYS A 63 -10.15 -9.25 25.66
N ARG A 64 -10.37 -7.99 26.08
CA ARG A 64 -11.14 -7.67 27.30
C ARG A 64 -12.57 -8.21 27.23
N MET A 65 -13.22 -8.07 26.09
CA MET A 65 -14.54 -8.66 25.84
C MET A 65 -14.51 -10.16 26.06
N CYS A 66 -13.55 -10.89 25.47
CA CYS A 66 -13.48 -12.35 25.59
C CYS A 66 -13.10 -12.87 26.99
N THR A 67 -12.58 -12.02 27.88
CA THR A 67 -12.25 -12.37 29.28
C THR A 67 -13.27 -11.84 30.29
N SER A 68 -14.41 -11.32 29.82
CA SER A 68 -15.45 -10.73 30.68
C SER A 68 -16.46 -11.77 31.18
N ASP A 69 -17.08 -11.48 32.32
CA ASP A 69 -18.16 -12.31 32.86
C ASP A 69 -19.37 -12.28 31.92
N GLU A 70 -19.65 -11.13 31.32
CA GLU A 70 -20.70 -10.98 30.32
C GLU A 70 -20.48 -11.96 29.15
N TRP A 71 -19.25 -12.06 28.62
CA TRP A 71 -18.94 -13.03 27.57
C TRP A 71 -19.13 -14.48 28.00
N ALA A 72 -18.81 -14.82 29.25
CA ALA A 72 -19.02 -16.16 29.80
C ALA A 72 -20.52 -16.50 29.93
N GLU A 73 -21.30 -15.57 30.47
CA GLU A 73 -22.76 -15.69 30.58
C GLU A 73 -23.43 -15.79 29.21
N PHE A 74 -23.04 -14.93 28.26
CA PHE A 74 -23.54 -14.97 26.90
C PHE A 74 -23.23 -16.32 26.24
N ASN A 75 -22.01 -16.85 26.37
CA ASN A 75 -21.65 -18.08 25.65
C ASN A 75 -22.14 -19.38 26.29
N ASN A 76 -22.55 -19.36 27.55
CA ASN A 76 -23.16 -20.53 28.20
C ASN A 76 -24.58 -20.83 27.68
N THR A 77 -25.26 -19.88 27.06
CA THR A 77 -26.65 -20.01 26.59
C THR A 77 -26.79 -20.19 25.07
N ILE A 78 -25.70 -20.07 24.31
CA ILE A 78 -25.75 -20.05 22.83
C ILE A 78 -25.49 -21.44 22.25
N LYS A 79 -26.30 -21.85 21.26
CA LYS A 79 -26.08 -23.04 20.40
C LYS A 79 -24.70 -23.10 19.70
N ARG A 80 -23.91 -22.03 19.80
CA ARG A 80 -22.60 -21.78 19.16
C ARG A 80 -21.46 -21.79 20.17
N LYS A 81 -21.65 -22.29 21.41
CA LYS A 81 -20.63 -22.32 22.47
C LYS A 81 -19.26 -22.82 22.00
N ALA A 82 -19.22 -23.90 21.24
CA ALA A 82 -17.96 -24.44 20.69
C ALA A 82 -17.27 -23.49 19.69
N GLU A 83 -18.04 -22.71 18.93
CA GLU A 83 -17.50 -21.70 18.01
C GLU A 83 -16.99 -20.49 18.79
N ALA A 84 -17.72 -20.06 19.82
CA ALA A 84 -17.33 -18.96 20.70
C ALA A 84 -16.00 -19.23 21.41
N ILE A 85 -15.80 -20.45 21.91
CA ILE A 85 -14.53 -20.88 22.51
C ILE A 85 -13.39 -20.74 21.48
N LYS A 86 -13.56 -21.28 20.27
CA LYS A 86 -12.54 -21.19 19.20
C LYS A 86 -12.23 -19.73 18.80
N VAL A 87 -13.24 -18.86 18.81
CA VAL A 87 -13.07 -17.43 18.51
C VAL A 87 -12.35 -16.71 19.63
N ALA A 88 -12.71 -16.99 20.89
CA ALA A 88 -12.01 -16.45 22.06
C ALA A 88 -10.53 -16.89 22.09
N GLU A 89 -10.24 -18.17 21.88
CA GLU A 89 -8.86 -18.69 21.78
C GLU A 89 -8.06 -17.96 20.69
N LEU A 90 -8.68 -17.70 19.55
CA LEU A 90 -8.04 -16.97 18.46
C LEU A 90 -7.79 -15.49 18.82
N ILE A 91 -8.77 -14.82 19.43
CA ILE A 91 -8.67 -13.43 19.91
C ILE A 91 -7.64 -13.30 21.05
N LEU A 92 -7.48 -14.30 21.90
CA LEU A 92 -6.51 -14.28 22.99
C LEU A 92 -5.10 -14.70 22.53
N SER A 93 -4.95 -15.20 21.30
CA SER A 93 -3.67 -15.66 20.77
C SER A 93 -2.77 -14.50 20.33
N GLU A 94 -1.67 -14.27 21.06
CA GLU A 94 -0.62 -13.33 20.62
C GLU A 94 0.00 -13.72 19.28
N LYS A 95 0.09 -15.02 19.00
CA LYS A 95 0.60 -15.54 17.73
C LYS A 95 -0.29 -15.11 16.56
N PHE A 96 -1.61 -15.09 16.76
CA PHE A 96 -2.55 -14.56 15.77
C PHE A 96 -2.36 -13.07 15.54
N TRP A 97 -2.31 -12.25 16.60
CA TRP A 97 -2.13 -10.81 16.45
C TRP A 97 -0.79 -10.41 15.83
N LYS A 98 0.28 -11.17 16.09
CA LYS A 98 1.55 -10.99 15.38
C LYS A 98 1.40 -11.23 13.88
N LYS A 99 0.65 -12.25 13.46
CA LYS A 99 0.33 -12.47 12.04
C LYS A 99 -0.52 -11.34 11.46
N VAL A 100 -1.53 -10.87 12.18
CA VAL A 100 -2.38 -9.72 11.75
C VAL A 100 -1.53 -8.47 11.53
N ARG A 101 -0.64 -8.13 12.47
CA ARG A 101 0.31 -7.01 12.34
C ARG A 101 1.17 -7.14 11.09
N ASN A 102 1.71 -8.32 10.81
CA ASN A 102 2.48 -8.57 9.59
C ASN A 102 1.63 -8.36 8.32
N VAL A 103 0.38 -8.82 8.30
CA VAL A 103 -0.53 -8.60 7.15
C VAL A 103 -0.78 -7.10 6.95
N CYS A 104 -1.10 -6.36 8.01
CA CYS A 104 -1.29 -4.91 7.91
C CYS A 104 -0.03 -4.19 7.41
N ALA A 105 1.15 -4.57 7.92
CA ALA A 105 2.43 -3.99 7.49
C ALA A 105 2.76 -4.27 6.01
N ILE A 106 2.26 -5.37 5.44
CA ILE A 106 2.39 -5.67 4.01
C ILE A 106 1.38 -4.88 3.18
N MET A 107 0.12 -4.86 3.61
CA MET A 107 -0.98 -4.29 2.83
C MET A 107 -1.01 -2.76 2.86
N GLU A 108 -0.64 -2.13 3.98
CA GLU A 108 -0.75 -0.67 4.15
C GLU A 108 0.03 0.11 3.09
N PRO A 109 1.33 -0.17 2.80
CA PRO A 109 2.06 0.57 1.78
C PRO A 109 1.44 0.39 0.39
N LEU A 110 0.99 -0.82 0.05
CA LEU A 110 0.35 -1.12 -1.24
C LEU A 110 -1.01 -0.39 -1.38
N VAL A 111 -1.81 -0.33 -0.32
CA VAL A 111 -3.07 0.43 -0.31
C VAL A 111 -2.80 1.94 -0.45
N LYS A 112 -1.70 2.46 0.12
CA LYS A 112 -1.29 3.86 -0.08
C LYS A 112 -0.93 4.15 -1.54
N VAL A 113 -0.22 3.24 -2.21
CA VAL A 113 0.06 3.35 -3.66
C VAL A 113 -1.25 3.41 -4.45
N LEU A 114 -2.15 2.45 -4.24
CA LEU A 114 -3.46 2.40 -4.90
C LEU A 114 -4.26 3.70 -4.70
N LYS A 115 -4.38 4.16 -3.45
CA LYS A 115 -5.06 5.43 -3.14
C LYS A 115 -4.41 6.66 -3.77
N THR A 116 -3.12 6.59 -4.07
CA THR A 116 -2.39 7.70 -4.71
C THR A 116 -2.68 7.72 -6.21
N ILE A 117 -2.72 6.54 -6.84
CA ILE A 117 -2.94 6.42 -8.29
C ILE A 117 -4.41 6.58 -8.69
N ASP A 118 -5.36 6.23 -7.82
CA ASP A 118 -6.81 6.37 -8.03
C ASP A 118 -7.31 7.83 -7.92
N GLN A 119 -6.42 8.83 -7.79
CA GLN A 119 -6.81 10.25 -7.72
C GLN A 119 -6.93 10.84 -9.12
N ASP A 120 -8.17 10.96 -9.63
CA ASP A 120 -8.48 11.47 -10.97
C ASP A 120 -7.98 12.89 -11.27
N ASN A 121 -7.66 13.67 -10.23
CA ASN A 121 -7.36 15.10 -10.37
C ASN A 121 -5.85 15.41 -10.54
N LYS A 122 -4.97 14.40 -10.60
CA LYS A 122 -3.51 14.61 -10.66
C LYS A 122 -2.83 13.60 -11.60
N PRO A 123 -1.78 14.00 -12.35
CA PRO A 123 -0.99 13.05 -13.13
C PRO A 123 -0.19 12.13 -12.19
N THR A 124 -0.63 10.88 -12.08
CA THR A 124 -0.04 9.86 -11.19
C THR A 124 1.01 8.99 -11.87
N LEU A 125 1.00 8.99 -13.21
CA LEU A 125 1.92 8.24 -14.06
C LEU A 125 3.41 8.49 -13.74
N PRO A 126 3.88 9.73 -13.48
CA PRO A 126 5.29 10.00 -13.15
C PRO A 126 5.70 9.61 -11.72
N ILE A 127 4.75 9.15 -10.89
CA ILE A 127 4.95 8.91 -9.45
C ILE A 127 4.80 7.42 -9.11
N ILE A 128 4.03 6.66 -9.90
CA ILE A 128 3.70 5.26 -9.58
C ILE A 128 4.93 4.36 -9.42
N TYR A 129 5.98 4.58 -10.23
CA TYR A 129 7.23 3.81 -10.14
C TYR A 129 7.89 4.00 -8.76
N GLU A 130 8.12 5.26 -8.38
CA GLU A 130 8.69 5.62 -7.08
C GLU A 130 7.80 5.17 -5.90
N ALA A 131 6.48 5.34 -6.03
CA ALA A 131 5.54 4.92 -4.99
C ALA A 131 5.59 3.41 -4.75
N MET A 132 5.74 2.61 -5.82
CA MET A 132 5.91 1.17 -5.72
C MET A 132 7.23 0.80 -5.04
N ASP A 133 8.34 1.46 -5.39
CA ASP A 133 9.65 1.20 -4.80
C ASP A 133 9.67 1.50 -3.30
N ARG A 134 9.10 2.64 -2.89
CA ARG A 134 8.93 2.97 -1.47
C ARG A 134 8.01 2.01 -0.73
N ALA A 135 6.96 1.52 -1.37
CA ALA A 135 6.12 0.49 -0.77
C ALA A 135 6.94 -0.79 -0.52
N LYS A 136 7.80 -1.19 -1.46
CA LYS A 136 8.73 -2.31 -1.29
C LYS A 136 9.71 -2.07 -0.14
N MET A 137 10.32 -0.89 -0.04
CA MET A 137 11.22 -0.53 1.07
C MET A 137 10.52 -0.55 2.44
N ALA A 138 9.30 0.00 2.53
CA ALA A 138 8.50 -0.03 3.76
C ALA A 138 8.18 -1.47 4.20
N ILE A 139 7.86 -2.36 3.25
CA ILE A 139 7.66 -3.79 3.50
C ILE A 139 8.96 -4.44 4.00
N GLN A 140 10.09 -4.16 3.33
CA GLN A 140 11.40 -4.71 3.72
C GLN A 140 11.78 -4.35 5.16
N LYS A 141 11.53 -3.10 5.57
CA LYS A 141 11.77 -2.62 6.93
C LYS A 141 10.85 -3.29 7.96
N SER A 142 9.65 -3.69 7.55
CA SER A 142 8.58 -4.09 8.49
C SER A 142 8.39 -5.60 8.64
N VAL A 143 8.75 -6.42 7.63
CA VAL A 143 8.51 -7.87 7.67
C VAL A 143 9.73 -8.69 7.28
N LYS A 144 9.98 -9.78 8.00
CA LYS A 144 11.15 -10.67 7.75
C LYS A 144 11.08 -11.39 6.40
N SER A 145 9.89 -11.76 5.96
CA SER A 145 9.66 -12.50 4.71
C SER A 145 9.53 -11.59 3.49
N TRP A 146 10.12 -10.39 3.53
CA TRP A 146 9.94 -9.37 2.50
C TRP A 146 10.34 -9.83 1.10
N LYS A 147 11.38 -10.67 0.96
CA LYS A 147 11.84 -11.19 -0.34
C LYS A 147 10.72 -11.90 -1.11
N THR A 148 10.04 -12.84 -0.45
CA THR A 148 8.90 -13.56 -1.06
C THR A 148 7.71 -12.63 -1.35
N ILE A 149 7.56 -11.54 -0.58
CA ILE A 149 6.51 -10.55 -0.86
C ILE A 149 6.90 -9.70 -2.07
N TRP A 150 8.17 -9.30 -2.19
CA TRP A 150 8.70 -8.58 -3.34
C TRP A 150 8.56 -9.40 -4.61
N GLU A 151 8.87 -10.70 -4.59
CA GLU A 151 8.67 -11.58 -5.76
C GLU A 151 7.22 -11.56 -6.26
N VAL A 152 6.24 -11.56 -5.36
CA VAL A 152 4.82 -11.46 -5.72
C VAL A 152 4.47 -10.08 -6.28
N ILE A 153 5.02 -9.01 -5.69
CA ILE A 153 4.83 -7.63 -6.17
C ILE A 153 5.44 -7.48 -7.55
N ASP A 154 6.69 -7.89 -7.74
CA ASP A 154 7.44 -7.81 -8.98
C ASP A 154 6.77 -8.61 -10.08
N ASN A 155 6.33 -9.84 -9.79
CA ASN A 155 5.59 -10.63 -10.76
C ASN A 155 4.32 -9.90 -11.23
N ARG A 156 3.57 -9.24 -10.33
CA ARG A 156 2.40 -8.45 -10.72
C ARG A 156 2.78 -7.16 -11.46
N TRP A 157 3.82 -6.48 -10.99
CA TRP A 157 4.34 -5.26 -11.58
C TRP A 157 4.71 -5.51 -13.04
N TYR A 158 5.63 -6.43 -13.31
CA TYR A 158 6.14 -6.68 -14.66
C TYR A 158 5.10 -7.31 -15.60
N ASN A 159 4.20 -8.16 -15.09
CA ASN A 159 3.24 -8.87 -15.95
C ASN A 159 1.94 -8.10 -16.22
N GLN A 160 1.54 -7.17 -15.35
CA GLN A 160 0.20 -6.56 -15.42
C GLN A 160 0.22 -5.04 -15.45
N LEU A 161 1.11 -4.38 -14.69
CA LEU A 161 1.00 -2.95 -14.43
C LEU A 161 2.08 -2.13 -15.13
N HIS A 162 3.34 -2.55 -15.04
CA HIS A 162 4.49 -1.84 -15.56
C HIS A 162 4.48 -1.78 -17.09
N ARG A 163 4.93 -0.63 -17.60
CA ARG A 163 5.08 -0.31 -19.03
C ARG A 163 6.26 0.63 -19.16
N ASP A 164 6.90 0.64 -20.33
CA ASP A 164 8.02 1.54 -20.63
C ASP A 164 7.66 3.02 -20.36
N LEU A 165 6.41 3.40 -20.53
CA LEU A 165 5.91 4.74 -20.22
C LEU A 165 5.99 5.11 -18.72
N HIS A 166 5.79 4.14 -17.81
CA HIS A 166 5.96 4.35 -16.37
C HIS A 166 7.43 4.65 -16.03
N ALA A 167 8.35 3.85 -16.57
CA ALA A 167 9.79 4.07 -16.42
C ALA A 167 10.24 5.41 -17.01
N ALA A 168 9.79 5.74 -18.22
CA ALA A 168 10.15 6.99 -18.89
C ALA A 168 9.63 8.23 -18.14
N THR A 169 8.37 8.20 -17.67
CA THR A 169 7.79 9.34 -16.94
C THR A 169 8.36 9.49 -15.54
N TYR A 170 8.76 8.40 -14.88
CA TYR A 170 9.55 8.45 -13.66
C TYR A 170 10.90 9.13 -13.89
N PHE A 171 11.65 8.71 -14.91
CA PHE A 171 12.95 9.31 -15.24
C PHE A 171 12.83 10.80 -15.57
N LEU A 172 11.83 11.17 -16.38
CA LEU A 172 11.62 12.55 -16.82
C LEU A 172 10.91 13.43 -15.78
N ASN A 173 10.73 12.96 -14.54
CA ASN A 173 10.15 13.75 -13.47
C ASN A 173 11.24 14.60 -12.79
N PRO A 174 11.32 15.93 -13.03
CA PRO A 174 12.38 16.77 -12.47
C PRO A 174 12.37 16.84 -10.94
N ILE A 175 11.22 16.65 -10.28
CA ILE A 175 11.18 16.61 -8.81
C ILE A 175 11.94 15.40 -8.30
N LEU A 176 11.70 14.22 -8.89
CA LEU A 176 12.36 12.99 -8.48
C LEU A 176 13.82 12.99 -8.92
N GLN A 177 14.09 13.36 -10.18
CA GLN A 177 15.42 13.42 -10.79
C GLN A 177 16.38 14.28 -9.96
N TYR A 178 15.91 15.42 -9.45
CA TYR A 178 16.74 16.36 -8.71
C TYR A 178 16.60 16.24 -7.18
N SER A 179 15.82 15.28 -6.68
CA SER A 179 15.64 15.06 -5.24
C SER A 179 16.90 14.55 -4.54
N GLY A 180 17.77 13.85 -5.28
CA GLY A 180 18.91 13.12 -4.71
C GLY A 180 18.53 11.87 -3.89
N THR A 181 17.25 11.48 -3.89
CA THR A 181 16.74 10.34 -3.09
C THR A 181 16.33 9.12 -3.92
N CYS A 182 16.38 9.25 -5.24
CA CYS A 182 15.86 8.27 -6.20
C CYS A 182 17.00 7.71 -7.06
N GLU A 183 16.91 6.43 -7.42
CA GLU A 183 17.86 5.78 -8.32
C GLU A 183 17.29 5.72 -9.75
N PHE A 184 18.02 6.29 -10.70
CA PHE A 184 17.62 6.34 -12.12
C PHE A 184 18.54 5.53 -13.04
N ASN A 185 19.62 4.98 -12.48
CA ASN A 185 20.62 4.23 -13.25
C ASN A 185 20.26 2.74 -13.45
N LEU A 186 19.03 2.36 -13.10
CA LEU A 186 18.49 1.03 -13.32
C LEU A 186 18.33 0.76 -14.83
N ASP A 187 18.77 -0.41 -15.28
CA ASP A 187 18.69 -0.81 -16.69
C ASP A 187 17.25 -0.82 -17.21
N GLU A 188 16.30 -1.23 -16.38
CA GLU A 188 14.87 -1.20 -16.69
C GLU A 188 14.40 0.23 -17.00
N VAL A 189 14.75 1.19 -16.15
CA VAL A 189 14.32 2.59 -16.30
C VAL A 189 14.89 3.20 -17.59
N ARG A 190 16.19 2.99 -17.83
CA ARG A 190 16.87 3.47 -19.04
C ARG A 190 16.33 2.82 -20.30
N LYS A 191 16.05 1.52 -20.26
CA LYS A 191 15.46 0.79 -21.38
C LYS A 191 14.05 1.29 -21.68
N GLY A 192 13.22 1.47 -20.65
CA GLY A 192 11.87 2.02 -20.79
C GLY A 192 11.87 3.41 -21.44
N LEU A 193 12.75 4.30 -20.98
CA LEU A 193 12.92 5.63 -21.59
C LEU A 193 13.27 5.56 -23.08
N LYS A 194 14.27 4.74 -23.45
CA LYS A 194 14.68 4.56 -24.85
C LYS A 194 13.56 4.00 -25.71
N ASN A 195 12.82 3.00 -25.21
CA ASN A 195 11.70 2.41 -25.93
C ASN A 195 10.57 3.43 -26.19
N VAL A 196 10.29 4.30 -25.22
CA VAL A 196 9.29 5.36 -25.39
C VAL A 196 9.74 6.38 -26.44
N ILE A 197 10.99 6.81 -26.40
CA ILE A 197 11.55 7.73 -27.41
C ILE A 197 11.45 7.13 -28.81
N ALA A 198 11.94 5.90 -28.98
CA ALA A 198 11.88 5.19 -30.27
C ALA A 198 10.44 4.99 -30.78
N LYS A 199 9.46 4.90 -29.87
CA LYS A 199 8.05 4.78 -30.22
C LYS A 199 7.41 6.11 -30.62
N LEU A 200 7.84 7.22 -30.04
CA LEU A 200 7.28 8.55 -30.28
C LEU A 200 7.95 9.27 -31.46
N GLU A 201 9.24 9.01 -31.69
CA GLU A 201 10.05 9.68 -32.71
C GLU A 201 10.61 8.64 -33.71
N PRO A 202 10.11 8.56 -34.95
CA PRO A 202 10.59 7.58 -35.92
C PRO A 202 11.96 7.92 -36.55
N ASN A 203 12.38 9.20 -36.56
CA ASN A 203 13.66 9.60 -37.12
C ASN A 203 14.82 9.29 -36.16
N LEU A 204 15.84 8.57 -36.64
CA LEU A 204 16.97 8.13 -35.80
C LEU A 204 17.86 9.29 -35.32
N ASP A 205 18.08 10.31 -36.13
CA ASP A 205 18.89 11.47 -35.75
C ASP A 205 18.17 12.27 -34.64
N ALA A 206 16.86 12.47 -34.77
CA ALA A 206 16.03 13.11 -33.74
C ALA A 206 15.96 12.29 -32.44
N GLN A 207 16.01 10.95 -32.52
CA GLN A 207 16.15 10.11 -31.32
C GLN A 207 17.50 10.29 -30.64
N VAL A 208 18.59 10.39 -31.42
CA VAL A 208 19.94 10.67 -30.89
C VAL A 208 19.97 12.03 -30.20
N ASP A 209 19.39 13.06 -30.81
CA ASP A 209 19.27 14.39 -30.22
C ASP A 209 18.47 14.36 -28.91
N SER A 210 17.34 13.63 -28.89
CA SER A 210 16.55 13.42 -27.66
C SER A 210 17.36 12.76 -26.55
N ILE A 211 18.17 11.74 -26.87
CA ILE A 211 19.05 11.07 -25.91
C ILE A 211 20.14 12.02 -25.38
N ASN A 212 20.67 12.90 -26.23
CA ASN A 212 21.63 13.91 -25.80
C ASN A 212 20.98 14.93 -24.85
N GLU A 213 19.75 15.38 -25.14
CA GLU A 213 18.99 16.27 -24.26
C GLU A 213 18.65 15.64 -22.90
N ILE A 214 18.38 14.33 -22.86
CA ILE A 214 18.16 13.60 -21.60
C ILE A 214 19.34 13.78 -20.64
N LYS A 215 20.57 13.77 -21.15
CA LYS A 215 21.76 13.99 -20.31
C LYS A 215 21.81 15.42 -19.77
N ILE A 216 21.45 16.40 -20.59
CA ILE A 216 21.36 17.81 -20.17
C ILE A 216 20.31 17.97 -19.07
N PHE A 217 19.14 17.34 -19.24
CA PHE A 217 18.08 17.27 -18.24
C PHE A 217 18.58 16.62 -16.95
N ALA A 218 19.14 15.40 -17.00
CA ALA A 218 19.57 14.65 -15.83
C ALA A 218 20.68 15.37 -15.05
N ASP A 219 21.63 15.99 -15.76
CA ASP A 219 22.72 16.77 -15.17
C ASP A 219 22.29 18.16 -14.67
N LYS A 220 21.00 18.53 -14.83
CA LYS A 220 20.46 19.84 -14.46
C LYS A 220 21.23 20.99 -15.14
N LYS A 221 21.56 20.82 -16.43
CA LYS A 221 22.30 21.80 -17.24
C LYS A 221 21.36 22.67 -18.08
N GLY A 222 21.89 23.80 -18.57
CA GLY A 222 21.14 24.72 -19.42
C GLY A 222 19.87 25.26 -18.75
N GLY A 223 18.77 25.33 -19.49
CA GLY A 223 17.48 25.82 -18.99
C GLY A 223 16.92 25.03 -17.80
N PHE A 224 17.19 23.73 -17.73
CA PHE A 224 16.72 22.83 -16.66
C PHE A 224 17.32 23.16 -15.29
N GLY A 225 18.52 23.76 -15.25
CA GLY A 225 19.21 24.17 -14.03
C GLY A 225 18.90 25.59 -13.57
N SER A 226 18.06 26.34 -14.29
CA SER A 226 17.81 27.74 -13.99
C SER A 226 17.12 27.94 -12.63
N ALA A 227 17.41 29.07 -11.98
CA ALA A 227 16.76 29.45 -10.72
C ALA A 227 15.23 29.60 -10.85
N ILE A 228 14.74 29.93 -12.06
CA ILE A 228 13.31 30.01 -12.38
C ILE A 228 12.68 28.62 -12.30
N VAL A 229 13.29 27.62 -12.94
CA VAL A 229 12.81 26.22 -12.88
C VAL A 229 12.82 25.71 -11.44
N ALA A 230 13.90 25.98 -10.68
CA ALA A 230 13.97 25.59 -9.27
C ALA A 230 12.84 26.20 -8.41
N LYS A 231 12.45 27.45 -8.67
CA LYS A 231 11.33 28.10 -7.97
C LYS A 231 9.95 27.68 -8.48
N ALA A 232 9.84 27.26 -9.73
CA ALA A 232 8.58 26.87 -10.37
C ALA A 232 8.19 25.42 -10.03
N LEU A 233 9.16 24.50 -9.98
CA LEU A 233 8.93 23.05 -9.78
C LEU A 233 8.00 22.69 -8.60
N PRO A 234 8.14 23.28 -7.40
CA PRO A 234 7.23 22.99 -6.29
C PRO A 234 5.78 23.44 -6.52
N LYS A 235 5.57 24.38 -7.45
CA LYS A 235 4.27 25.01 -7.75
C LYS A 235 3.57 24.44 -8.98
N SER A 236 4.33 23.90 -9.93
CA SER A 236 3.83 23.52 -11.27
C SER A 236 3.44 22.05 -11.41
N LEU A 237 3.91 21.15 -10.54
CA LEU A 237 3.64 19.72 -10.63
C LEU A 237 2.63 19.26 -9.58
N PRO A 238 1.41 18.85 -9.99
CA PRO A 238 0.43 18.29 -9.07
C PRO A 238 0.96 16.94 -8.55
N GLY A 239 1.61 16.96 -7.38
CA GLY A 239 2.33 15.79 -6.86
C GLY A 239 3.46 16.12 -5.90
N PHE A 240 3.97 17.36 -5.89
CA PHE A 240 5.01 17.80 -4.95
C PHE A 240 4.60 17.56 -3.48
N ASN A 241 3.36 17.89 -3.12
CA ASN A 241 2.81 17.57 -1.79
C ASN A 241 2.50 16.08 -1.61
N LEU A 242 2.27 15.29 -2.68
CA LEU A 242 2.11 13.83 -2.54
C LEU A 242 3.44 13.17 -2.17
N ILE A 243 4.54 13.65 -2.76
CA ILE A 243 5.93 13.25 -2.45
C ILE A 243 6.29 13.60 -0.99
N HIS A 244 5.83 14.73 -0.47
CA HIS A 244 6.10 15.09 0.92
C HIS A 244 5.12 14.49 1.95
N THR A 245 3.83 14.35 1.62
CA THR A 245 2.76 13.92 2.54
C THR A 245 2.55 12.40 2.58
N TYR A 246 2.85 11.66 1.50
CA TYR A 246 2.59 10.22 1.42
C TYR A 246 3.84 9.36 1.21
N ILE A 247 4.97 9.98 0.88
CA ILE A 247 6.19 9.33 0.39
C ILE A 247 7.38 9.48 1.38
N ASN A 248 7.27 10.37 2.38
CA ASN A 248 8.17 10.38 3.54
C ASN A 248 7.65 9.41 4.62
N ILE A 249 8.06 8.15 4.53
CA ILE A 249 7.96 7.10 5.57
C ILE A 249 9.36 6.56 5.85
#